data_AF-A0A534AX31-F1
#
_entry.id   AF-A0A534AX31-F1
#
_cell.length_a   1.000
_cell.length_b   1.000
_cell.length_c   1.000
_cell.angle_alpha   90.00
_cell.angle_beta   90.00
_cell.angle_gamma   90.00
#
_symmetry.space_group_name_H-M   'P 1'
#
loop_
_entity.id
_entity.type
_entity.pdbx_description
1 polymer ?
#
loop_
_entity_poly.entity_id
_entity_poly.type
_entity_poly.pdbx_seq_one_letter_code
_entity_poly.pdbx_strand_id
1 'polypeptide(L)'
;ASSFFNLGSIVSGVLLGYWLDPHFGARAILGLAIGTLVGGTLQLVVQLPALRRAGHSFHPDFHWRDPGVRSILRLMGPSVIAASTTQLNVLVNSVFASQLGDGPTFWLTVAFRLMQLPLGIFGVALGTVALPLLARMAATGNTEAFRSELARGMRLTFLMTIPSSIGLMVLAEPIISVLYQHGRFGAHETAESAAALRFYAIGLCGYAALKVLVNAFYALERRRTPMLVSFLAVGLNLALNWTLTVRFNWGHRGLALSTACVATTNFLILYALMRSHLGRLESRAMLALLSKLALASAVLLLASWAGAHFLLADWAVQSFWPKCLSLALVIVLAAAAFFVSASALGIGEVHEIARAVQRRLRRAG
;
A
#
# COMPACT_ATOMS: atom_id res chain seq x y z
N ALA A 1 8.10 -11.71 -16.92
CA ALA A 1 8.38 -10.32 -17.35
C ALA A 1 8.88 -9.46 -16.19
N SER A 2 8.11 -9.26 -15.11
CA SER A 2 8.51 -8.38 -13.99
C SER A 2 9.81 -8.79 -13.28
N SER A 3 10.12 -10.09 -13.19
CA SER A 3 11.40 -10.55 -12.62
C SER A 3 12.61 -10.11 -13.46
N PHE A 4 12.47 -10.11 -14.79
CA PHE A 4 13.52 -9.66 -15.72
C PHE A 4 13.72 -8.15 -15.66
N PHE A 5 12.67 -7.38 -15.41
CA PHE A 5 12.81 -5.95 -15.10
C PHE A 5 13.69 -5.74 -13.86
N ASN A 6 13.35 -6.40 -12.75
CA ASN A 6 14.09 -6.23 -11.51
C ASN A 6 15.55 -6.70 -11.62
N LEU A 7 15.76 -7.91 -12.16
CA LEU A 7 17.10 -8.46 -12.38
C LEU A 7 17.91 -7.59 -13.34
N GLY A 8 17.33 -7.21 -14.48
CA GLY A 8 17.97 -6.33 -15.45
C GLY A 8 18.37 -5.01 -14.81
N SER A 9 17.42 -4.32 -14.16
CA SER A 9 17.66 -3.03 -13.51
C SER A 9 18.73 -3.08 -12.43
N ILE A 10 18.72 -4.11 -11.58
CA ILE A 10 19.69 -4.24 -10.49
C ILE A 10 21.06 -4.62 -11.04
N VAL A 11 21.15 -5.68 -11.83
CA VAL A 11 22.44 -6.21 -12.31
C VAL A 11 23.11 -5.19 -13.22
N SER A 12 22.41 -4.69 -14.24
CA SER A 12 23.00 -3.70 -15.14
C SER A 12 23.21 -2.35 -14.45
N GLY A 13 22.30 -1.93 -13.56
CA GLY A 13 22.43 -0.67 -12.83
C GLY A 13 23.62 -0.65 -11.87
N VAL A 14 23.84 -1.74 -11.13
CA VAL A 14 24.98 -1.89 -10.20
C VAL A 14 26.29 -2.04 -10.98
N LEU A 15 26.33 -2.84 -12.04
CA LEU A 15 27.53 -3.02 -12.86
C LEU A 15 27.94 -1.72 -13.56
N LEU A 16 26.99 -1.02 -14.19
CA LEU A 16 27.26 0.27 -14.84
C LEU A 16 27.54 1.37 -13.82
N GLY A 17 26.87 1.34 -12.67
CA GLY A 17 27.12 2.26 -11.56
C GLY A 17 28.54 2.12 -11.03
N TYR A 18 28.98 0.89 -10.78
CA TYR A 18 30.34 0.58 -10.35
C TYR A 18 31.39 0.92 -11.42
N TRP A 19 31.09 0.66 -12.70
CA TRP A 19 32.00 0.98 -13.81
C TRP A 19 32.19 2.49 -14.00
N LEU A 20 31.13 3.28 -13.85
CA LEU A 20 31.18 4.74 -13.95
C LEU A 20 31.77 5.41 -12.70
N ASP A 21 31.51 4.84 -11.52
CA ASP A 21 31.98 5.36 -10.24
C ASP A 21 32.13 4.20 -9.22
N PRO A 22 33.36 3.69 -9.02
CA PRO A 22 33.62 2.58 -8.11
C PRO A 22 33.24 2.87 -6.65
N HIS A 23 33.12 4.14 -6.27
CA HIS A 23 32.77 4.56 -4.91
C HIS A 23 31.28 4.87 -4.74
N PHE A 24 30.43 4.59 -5.76
CA PHE A 24 29.00 4.91 -5.76
C PHE A 24 28.71 6.39 -5.46
N GLY A 25 29.48 7.29 -6.06
CA GLY A 25 29.21 8.73 -6.03
C GLY A 25 28.10 9.17 -6.99
N ALA A 26 28.05 10.46 -7.29
CA ALA A 26 26.97 11.06 -8.08
C ALA A 26 26.83 10.46 -9.49
N ARG A 27 27.92 9.96 -10.09
CA ARG A 27 27.92 9.36 -11.42
C ARG A 27 27.34 7.94 -11.44
N ALA A 28 27.33 7.24 -10.31
CA ALA A 28 26.69 5.92 -10.21
C ALA A 28 25.16 6.00 -10.40
N ILE A 29 24.55 7.17 -10.14
CA ILE A 29 23.12 7.41 -10.38
C ILE A 29 22.79 7.28 -11.88
N LEU A 30 23.69 7.72 -12.77
CA LEU A 30 23.53 7.51 -14.22
C LEU A 30 23.55 6.02 -14.58
N GLY A 31 24.43 5.25 -13.94
CA GLY A 31 24.46 3.79 -14.08
C GLY A 31 23.14 3.13 -13.67
N LEU A 32 22.56 3.52 -12.53
CA LEU A 32 21.25 3.04 -12.08
C LEU A 32 20.10 3.45 -13.03
N ALA A 33 20.15 4.66 -13.60
CA ALA A 33 19.17 5.12 -14.58
C ALA A 33 19.24 4.32 -15.89
N ILE A 34 20.44 4.10 -16.43
CA ILE A 34 20.65 3.25 -17.63
C ILE A 34 20.23 1.81 -17.31
N GLY A 35 20.55 1.31 -16.12
CA GLY A 35 20.13 -0.02 -15.70
C GLY A 35 18.62 -0.18 -15.73
N THR A 36 17.88 0.83 -15.28
CA THR A 36 16.41 0.84 -15.32
C THR A 36 15.88 0.78 -16.77
N LEU A 37 16.53 1.45 -17.72
CA LEU A 37 16.21 1.35 -19.15
C LEU A 37 16.45 -0.07 -19.67
N VAL A 38 17.61 -0.66 -19.36
CA VAL A 38 17.96 -2.04 -19.76
C VAL A 38 16.96 -3.04 -19.19
N GLY A 39 16.58 -2.91 -17.91
CA GLY A 39 15.55 -3.73 -17.28
C GLY A 39 14.20 -3.62 -18.00
N GLY A 40 13.79 -2.39 -18.38
CA GLY A 40 12.59 -2.16 -19.18
C GLY A 40 12.64 -2.82 -20.55
N THR A 41 13.76 -2.70 -21.26
CA THR A 41 13.97 -3.37 -22.55
C THR A 41 13.93 -4.88 -22.39
N LEU A 42 14.57 -5.45 -21.37
CA LEU A 42 14.54 -6.88 -21.09
C LEU A 42 13.11 -7.38 -20.80
N GLN A 43 12.34 -6.59 -20.05
CA GLN A 43 10.93 -6.87 -19.77
C GLN A 43 10.09 -6.96 -21.04
N LEU A 44 10.37 -6.13 -22.05
CA LEU A 44 9.71 -6.14 -23.34
C LEU A 44 10.19 -7.31 -24.21
N VAL A 45 11.50 -7.51 -24.33
CA VAL A 45 12.10 -8.54 -25.20
C VAL A 45 11.67 -9.94 -24.79
N VAL A 46 11.58 -10.23 -23.49
CA VAL A 46 11.14 -11.56 -23.00
C VAL A 46 9.68 -11.85 -23.36
N GLN A 47 8.84 -10.84 -23.60
CA GLN A 47 7.44 -11.04 -23.99
C GLN A 47 7.27 -11.33 -25.49
N LEU A 48 8.21 -10.89 -26.35
CA LEU A 48 8.11 -11.06 -27.81
C LEU A 48 8.06 -12.52 -28.28
N PRO A 49 8.87 -13.46 -27.74
CA PRO A 49 8.79 -14.87 -28.14
C PRO A 49 7.46 -15.54 -27.77
N ALA A 50 6.87 -15.15 -26.64
CA ALA A 50 5.57 -15.65 -26.23
C ALA A 50 4.46 -15.13 -27.16
N LEU A 51 4.54 -13.86 -27.55
CA LEU A 51 3.63 -13.25 -28.52
C LEU A 51 3.69 -13.96 -29.88
N ARG A 52 4.91 -14.23 -30.38
CA ARG A 52 5.13 -14.95 -31.65
C ARG A 52 4.60 -16.39 -31.58
N ARG A 53 4.80 -17.09 -30.46
CA ARG A 53 4.24 -18.43 -30.24
C ARG A 53 2.71 -18.45 -30.24
N ALA A 54 2.06 -17.36 -29.84
CA ALA A 54 0.62 -17.19 -29.92
C ALA A 54 0.11 -16.81 -31.33
N GLY A 55 1.00 -16.78 -32.34
CA GLY A 55 0.64 -16.47 -33.73
C GLY A 55 0.55 -14.97 -34.05
N HIS A 56 0.94 -14.10 -33.11
CA HIS A 56 0.94 -12.66 -33.32
C HIS A 56 2.36 -12.16 -33.62
N SER A 57 2.58 -11.63 -34.82
CA SER A 57 3.75 -10.82 -35.15
C SER A 57 3.43 -9.34 -34.96
N PHE A 58 4.21 -8.66 -34.12
CA PHE A 58 4.12 -7.21 -34.00
C PHE A 58 4.75 -6.59 -35.25
N HIS A 59 3.93 -5.93 -36.07
CA HIS A 59 4.38 -5.04 -37.12
C HIS A 59 3.98 -3.61 -36.72
N PRO A 60 4.93 -2.66 -36.65
CA PRO A 60 4.60 -1.27 -36.36
C PRO A 60 3.82 -0.70 -37.55
N ASP A 61 2.50 -0.74 -37.43
CA ASP A 61 1.58 -0.15 -38.39
C ASP A 61 0.88 1.06 -37.77
N PHE A 62 1.04 2.23 -38.40
CA PHE A 62 0.59 3.52 -37.89
C PHE A 62 -0.75 3.96 -38.49
N HIS A 63 -1.62 3.01 -38.85
CA HIS A 63 -2.98 3.31 -39.33
C HIS A 63 -3.93 3.73 -38.18
N TRP A 64 -3.73 4.95 -37.65
CA TRP A 64 -4.54 5.55 -36.57
C TRP A 64 -6.03 5.72 -36.88
N ARG A 65 -6.42 5.59 -38.15
CA ARG A 65 -7.81 5.72 -38.63
C ARG A 65 -8.60 4.40 -38.57
N ASP A 66 -7.98 3.31 -38.15
CA ASP A 66 -8.66 2.03 -38.02
C ASP A 66 -9.84 2.10 -37.02
N PRO A 67 -11.03 1.56 -37.37
CA PRO A 67 -12.20 1.56 -36.49
C PRO A 67 -11.96 0.89 -35.13
N GLY A 68 -11.14 -0.17 -35.10
CA GLY A 68 -10.71 -0.87 -33.89
C GLY A 68 -9.84 0.01 -32.99
N VAL A 69 -8.86 0.73 -33.55
CA VAL A 69 -8.04 1.71 -32.80
C VAL A 69 -8.93 2.80 -32.19
N ARG A 70 -9.89 3.33 -32.96
CA ARG A 70 -10.84 4.34 -32.47
C ARG A 70 -11.72 3.81 -31.34
N SER A 71 -12.14 2.56 -31.41
CA SER A 71 -12.93 1.90 -30.36
C SER A 71 -12.12 1.75 -29.07
N ILE A 72 -10.87 1.28 -29.19
CA ILE A 72 -9.94 1.13 -28.06
C ILE A 72 -9.69 2.49 -27.42
N LEU A 73 -9.36 3.54 -28.20
CA LEU A 73 -9.12 4.88 -27.67
C LEU A 73 -10.34 5.46 -26.94
N ARG A 74 -11.55 5.22 -27.47
CA ARG A 74 -12.81 5.66 -26.83
C ARG A 74 -13.05 4.96 -25.49
N LEU A 75 -12.69 3.68 -25.37
CA LEU A 75 -12.77 2.92 -24.13
C LEU A 75 -11.65 3.29 -23.15
N MET A 76 -10.45 3.56 -23.65
CA MET A 76 -9.28 3.93 -22.84
C MET A 76 -9.40 5.33 -22.25
N GLY A 77 -10.01 6.29 -22.96
CA GLY A 77 -10.11 7.69 -22.51
C GLY A 77 -10.56 7.84 -21.05
N PRO A 78 -11.72 7.31 -20.65
CA PRO A 78 -12.19 7.36 -19.26
C PRO A 78 -11.25 6.64 -18.28
N SER A 79 -10.71 5.49 -18.65
CA SER A 79 -9.80 4.71 -17.80
C SER A 79 -8.46 5.43 -17.57
N VAL A 80 -7.92 6.07 -18.61
CA VAL A 80 -6.70 6.88 -18.53
C VAL A 80 -6.94 8.09 -17.65
N ILE A 81 -8.06 8.81 -17.81
CA ILE A 81 -8.41 9.94 -16.96
C ILE A 81 -8.51 9.51 -15.49
N ALA A 82 -9.17 8.38 -15.21
CA ALA A 82 -9.27 7.85 -13.85
C ALA A 82 -7.90 7.41 -13.26
N ALA A 83 -7.03 6.82 -14.09
CA ALA A 83 -5.68 6.45 -13.68
C ALA A 83 -4.81 7.69 -13.41
N SER A 84 -4.94 8.73 -14.24
CA SER A 84 -4.21 10.00 -14.09
C SER A 84 -4.47 10.66 -12.74
N THR A 85 -5.65 10.49 -12.14
CA THR A 85 -5.95 11.01 -10.79
C THR A 85 -4.99 10.46 -9.72
N THR A 86 -4.57 9.19 -9.83
CA THR A 86 -3.57 8.62 -8.93
C THR A 86 -2.18 9.19 -9.18
N GLN A 87 -1.83 9.39 -10.45
CA GLN A 87 -0.54 9.97 -10.84
C GLN A 87 -0.44 11.46 -10.45
N LEU A 88 -1.55 12.19 -10.50
CA LEU A 88 -1.64 13.58 -10.02
C LEU A 88 -1.38 13.66 -8.52
N ASN A 89 -1.93 12.75 -7.70
CA ASN A 89 -1.63 12.73 -6.26
C ASN A 89 -0.13 12.52 -6.00
N VAL A 90 0.50 11.60 -6.73
CA VAL A 90 1.95 11.36 -6.59
C VAL A 90 2.74 12.59 -7.04
N LEU A 91 2.40 13.17 -8.18
CA LEU A 91 3.07 14.37 -8.71
C LEU A 91 2.95 15.55 -7.75
N VAL A 92 1.75 15.83 -7.25
CA VAL A 92 1.50 16.91 -6.28
C VAL A 92 2.37 16.69 -5.04
N ASN A 93 2.33 15.50 -4.44
CA ASN A 93 3.17 15.17 -3.29
C ASN A 93 4.67 15.34 -3.59
N SER A 94 5.14 14.92 -4.78
CA SER A 94 6.54 15.09 -5.20
C SER A 94 6.93 16.57 -5.37
N VAL A 95 6.06 17.40 -5.94
CA VAL A 95 6.32 18.85 -6.14
C VAL A 95 6.41 19.59 -4.80
N PHE A 96 5.52 19.29 -3.85
CA PHE A 96 5.64 19.87 -2.50
C PHE A 96 6.87 19.33 -1.77
N ALA A 97 7.18 18.04 -1.92
CA ALA A 97 8.36 17.44 -1.30
C ALA A 97 9.67 18.04 -1.84
N SER A 98 9.75 18.36 -3.13
CA SER A 98 10.94 19.01 -3.71
C SER A 98 11.15 20.46 -3.25
N GLN A 99 10.09 21.14 -2.79
CA GLN A 99 10.19 22.50 -2.27
C GLN A 99 10.71 22.55 -0.83
N LEU A 100 10.71 21.41 -0.12
CA LEU A 100 11.15 21.30 1.27
C LEU A 100 12.67 21.10 1.42
N GLY A 101 13.42 21.10 0.31
CA GLY A 101 14.86 20.88 0.27
C GLY A 101 15.26 19.44 -0.09
N ASP A 102 16.55 19.13 0.07
CA ASP A 102 17.11 17.82 -0.23
C ASP A 102 16.85 16.82 0.91
N GLY A 103 16.31 15.64 0.59
CA GLY A 103 16.05 14.55 1.55
C GLY A 103 14.57 14.16 1.78
N PRO A 104 13.64 15.10 2.02
CA PRO A 104 12.21 14.82 2.25
C PRO A 104 11.55 13.89 1.24
N THR A 105 11.88 14.03 -0.04
CA THR A 105 11.40 13.17 -1.13
C THR A 105 11.80 11.70 -0.92
N PHE A 106 13.03 11.46 -0.46
CA PHE A 106 13.53 10.11 -0.17
C PHE A 106 12.90 9.54 1.09
N TRP A 107 12.82 10.32 2.18
CA TRP A 107 12.20 9.88 3.45
C TRP A 107 10.73 9.47 3.26
N LEU A 108 9.96 10.27 2.51
CA LEU A 108 8.58 9.95 2.16
C LEU A 108 8.48 8.68 1.31
N THR A 109 9.40 8.49 0.36
CA THR A 109 9.43 7.30 -0.50
C THR A 109 9.70 6.04 0.32
N VAL A 110 10.68 6.08 1.24
CA VAL A 110 11.02 4.97 2.14
C VAL A 110 9.83 4.62 3.04
N ALA A 111 9.25 5.63 3.70
CA ALA A 111 8.09 5.46 4.56
C ALA A 111 6.88 4.89 3.81
N PHE A 112 6.55 5.44 2.64
CA PHE A 112 5.42 4.97 1.83
C PHE A 112 5.64 3.55 1.33
N ARG A 113 6.88 3.16 1.00
CA ARG A 113 7.20 1.79 0.59
C ARG A 113 6.96 0.78 1.70
N LEU A 114 7.26 1.12 2.96
CA LEU A 114 6.94 0.24 4.09
C LEU A 114 5.43 0.10 4.31
N MET A 115 4.67 1.17 4.12
CA MET A 115 3.21 1.14 4.15
C MET A 115 2.61 0.25 3.04
N GLN A 116 3.27 0.15 1.88
CA GLN A 116 2.80 -0.69 0.78
C GLN A 116 2.82 -2.18 1.10
N LEU A 117 3.66 -2.65 2.02
CA LEU A 117 3.76 -4.08 2.34
C LEU A 117 2.46 -4.60 2.96
N PRO A 118 1.93 -4.05 4.07
CA PRO A 118 0.62 -4.48 4.57
C PRO A 118 -0.52 -4.17 3.61
N LEU A 119 -0.44 -3.04 2.88
CA LEU A 119 -1.47 -2.65 1.92
C LEU A 119 -1.58 -3.66 0.76
N GLY A 120 -0.45 -4.15 0.26
CA GLY A 120 -0.39 -5.15 -0.80
C GLY A 120 -0.87 -6.52 -0.32
N ILE A 121 -0.39 -6.96 0.85
CA ILE A 121 -0.72 -8.27 1.41
C ILE A 121 -2.19 -8.36 1.82
N PHE A 122 -2.74 -7.32 2.45
CA PHE A 122 -4.10 -7.38 3.00
C PHE A 122 -5.09 -6.62 2.12
N GLY A 123 -4.84 -5.36 1.81
CA GLY A 123 -5.80 -4.54 1.05
C GLY A 123 -5.99 -5.01 -0.39
N VAL A 124 -4.89 -5.14 -1.16
CA VAL A 124 -4.95 -5.55 -2.57
C VAL A 124 -5.35 -7.02 -2.70
N ALA A 125 -4.79 -7.92 -1.88
CA ALA A 125 -5.15 -9.34 -1.94
C ALA A 125 -6.63 -9.59 -1.62
N LEU A 126 -7.17 -8.98 -0.55
CA LEU A 126 -8.59 -9.12 -0.24
C LEU A 126 -9.48 -8.51 -1.32
N GLY A 127 -9.11 -7.33 -1.85
CA GLY A 127 -9.86 -6.70 -2.93
C GLY A 127 -9.86 -7.52 -4.23
N THR A 128 -8.75 -8.14 -4.59
CA THR A 128 -8.63 -8.95 -5.82
C THR A 128 -9.37 -10.28 -5.71
N VAL A 129 -9.36 -10.92 -4.53
CA VAL A 129 -10.11 -12.15 -4.28
C VAL A 129 -11.61 -11.89 -4.19
N ALA A 130 -12.02 -10.75 -3.63
CA ALA A 130 -13.43 -10.39 -3.49
C ALA A 130 -14.08 -10.04 -4.83
N LEU A 131 -13.35 -9.46 -5.79
CA LEU A 131 -13.93 -8.92 -7.03
C LEU A 131 -14.73 -9.95 -7.85
N PRO A 132 -14.21 -11.14 -8.22
CA PRO A 132 -14.96 -12.11 -9.00
C PRO A 132 -16.21 -12.62 -8.27
N LEU A 133 -16.10 -12.79 -6.96
CA LEU A 133 -17.16 -13.30 -6.11
C LEU A 133 -18.29 -12.26 -5.95
N LEU A 134 -17.94 -11.00 -5.72
CA LEU A 134 -18.87 -9.87 -5.68
C LEU A 134 -19.53 -9.63 -7.04
N ALA A 135 -18.78 -9.73 -8.15
CA ALA A 135 -19.32 -9.57 -9.50
C ALA A 135 -20.35 -10.65 -9.83
N ARG A 136 -20.10 -11.90 -9.43
CA ARG A 136 -21.07 -13.00 -9.58
C ARG A 136 -22.35 -12.74 -8.78
N MET A 137 -22.22 -12.29 -7.54
CA MET A 137 -23.39 -11.96 -6.70
C MET A 137 -24.21 -10.80 -7.26
N ALA A 138 -23.53 -9.77 -7.76
CA ALA A 138 -24.16 -8.63 -8.44
C ALA A 138 -24.93 -9.08 -9.68
N ALA A 139 -24.35 -9.95 -10.52
CA ALA A 139 -25.02 -10.50 -11.71
C ALA A 139 -26.26 -11.34 -11.37
N THR A 140 -26.25 -12.05 -10.23
CA THR A 140 -27.42 -12.83 -9.76
C THR A 140 -28.50 -11.99 -9.07
N GLY A 141 -28.28 -10.67 -8.88
CA GLY A 141 -29.23 -9.79 -8.20
C GLY A 141 -29.37 -10.02 -6.68
N ASN A 142 -28.52 -10.86 -6.08
CA ASN A 142 -28.57 -11.14 -4.64
C ASN A 142 -27.84 -10.06 -3.83
N THR A 143 -28.52 -8.92 -3.65
CA THR A 143 -28.01 -7.74 -2.96
C THR A 143 -27.66 -8.02 -1.48
N GLU A 144 -28.37 -8.94 -0.82
CA GLU A 144 -28.13 -9.28 0.58
C GLU A 144 -26.82 -10.07 0.74
N ALA A 145 -26.59 -11.08 -0.10
CA ALA A 145 -25.33 -11.81 -0.13
C ALA A 145 -24.15 -10.89 -0.49
N PHE A 146 -24.32 -10.02 -1.48
CA PHE A 146 -23.31 -9.02 -1.85
C PHE A 146 -22.93 -8.13 -0.66
N ARG A 147 -23.94 -7.61 0.05
CA ARG A 147 -23.76 -6.74 1.21
C ARG A 147 -23.04 -7.46 2.35
N SER A 148 -23.45 -8.68 2.68
CA SER A 148 -22.85 -9.47 3.77
C SER A 148 -21.38 -9.77 3.47
N GLU A 149 -21.08 -10.16 2.22
CA GLU A 149 -19.71 -10.47 1.83
C GLU A 149 -18.82 -9.22 1.75
N LEU A 150 -19.35 -8.09 1.26
CA LEU A 150 -18.63 -6.82 1.30
C LEU A 150 -18.32 -6.41 2.75
N ALA A 151 -19.30 -6.52 3.65
CA ALA A 151 -19.10 -6.22 5.06
C ALA A 151 -18.05 -7.14 5.69
N ARG A 152 -18.05 -8.44 5.35
CA ARG A 152 -17.04 -9.41 5.78
C ARG A 152 -15.64 -9.09 5.26
N GLY A 153 -15.50 -8.77 3.97
CA GLY A 153 -14.23 -8.36 3.37
C GLY A 153 -13.65 -7.10 4.02
N MET A 154 -14.52 -6.14 4.35
CA MET A 154 -14.16 -4.94 5.10
C MET A 154 -13.71 -5.25 6.53
N ARG A 155 -14.43 -6.13 7.25
CA ARG A 155 -14.05 -6.58 8.61
C ARG A 155 -12.69 -7.28 8.62
N LEU A 156 -12.43 -8.17 7.67
CA LEU A 156 -11.14 -8.84 7.50
C LEU A 156 -10.01 -7.84 7.18
N THR A 157 -10.31 -6.84 6.35
CA THR A 157 -9.35 -5.77 6.04
C THR A 157 -8.98 -5.02 7.32
N PHE A 158 -9.96 -4.56 8.09
CA PHE A 158 -9.72 -3.85 9.35
C PHE A 158 -8.99 -4.70 10.40
N LEU A 159 -9.37 -5.97 10.53
CA LEU A 159 -8.72 -6.91 11.43
C LEU A 159 -7.23 -7.05 11.14
N MET A 160 -6.80 -6.94 9.88
CA MET A 160 -5.39 -7.03 9.51
C MET A 160 -4.67 -5.67 9.49
N THR A 161 -5.33 -4.62 9.02
CA THR A 161 -4.65 -3.33 8.79
C THR A 161 -4.56 -2.45 10.02
N ILE A 162 -5.50 -2.55 10.96
CA ILE A 162 -5.44 -1.80 12.23
C ILE A 162 -4.22 -2.24 13.06
N PRO A 163 -4.00 -3.54 13.38
CA PRO A 163 -2.81 -3.96 14.12
C PRO A 163 -1.52 -3.68 13.34
N SER A 164 -1.53 -3.86 12.00
CA SER A 164 -0.37 -3.51 11.16
C SER A 164 -0.02 -2.03 11.21
N SER A 165 -1.03 -1.15 11.23
CA SER A 165 -0.86 0.30 11.36
C SER A 165 -0.19 0.65 12.69
N ILE A 166 -0.68 0.08 13.79
CA ILE A 166 -0.13 0.34 15.12
C ILE A 166 1.28 -0.21 15.25
N GLY A 167 1.52 -1.45 14.78
CA GLY A 167 2.85 -2.04 14.76
C GLY A 167 3.84 -1.19 13.98
N LEU A 168 3.47 -0.74 12.76
CA LEU A 168 4.30 0.16 11.96
C LEU A 168 4.52 1.53 12.63
N MET A 169 3.54 2.05 13.36
CA MET A 169 3.67 3.33 14.05
C MET A 169 4.63 3.25 15.24
N VAL A 170 4.49 2.22 16.07
CA VAL A 170 5.30 2.01 17.28
C VAL A 170 6.73 1.62 16.91
N LEU A 171 6.88 0.68 15.97
CA LEU A 171 8.17 0.12 15.56
C LEU A 171 8.76 0.83 14.33
N ALA A 172 8.25 2.02 13.98
CA ALA A 172 8.64 2.75 12.77
C ALA A 172 10.16 2.91 12.63
N GLU A 173 10.80 3.37 13.71
CA GLU A 173 12.22 3.68 13.74
C GLU A 173 13.10 2.43 13.76
N PRO A 174 12.84 1.41 14.61
CA PRO A 174 13.52 0.12 14.51
C PRO A 174 13.41 -0.54 13.13
N ILE A 175 12.22 -0.53 12.51
CA ILE A 175 11.99 -1.13 11.19
C ILE A 175 12.80 -0.42 10.11
N ILE A 176 12.74 0.92 10.07
CA ILE A 176 13.49 1.69 9.07
C ILE A 176 14.98 1.54 9.29
N SER A 177 15.42 1.54 10.54
CA SER A 177 16.82 1.39 10.87
C SER A 177 17.40 0.06 10.37
N VAL A 178 16.73 -1.05 10.68
CA VAL A 178 17.16 -2.38 10.25
C VAL A 178 17.19 -2.50 8.72
N LEU A 179 16.29 -1.83 8.01
CA LEU A 179 16.17 -1.98 6.56
C LEU A 179 17.02 -0.98 5.77
N TYR A 180 17.17 0.25 6.26
CA TYR A 180 17.71 1.37 5.51
C TYR A 180 18.91 2.06 6.15
N GLN A 181 19.15 1.92 7.47
CA GLN A 181 20.27 2.60 8.15
C GLN A 181 21.62 1.92 7.90
N HIS A 182 22.12 2.10 6.68
CA HIS A 182 23.42 1.62 6.23
C HIS A 182 24.14 2.69 5.39
N GLY A 183 25.46 2.76 5.54
CA GLY A 183 26.31 3.66 4.74
C GLY A 183 25.97 5.13 4.95
N ARG A 184 25.46 5.79 3.89
CA ARG A 184 25.12 7.24 3.90
C ARG A 184 23.77 7.56 4.55
N PHE A 185 22.96 6.55 4.85
CA PHE A 185 21.68 6.74 5.52
C PHE A 185 21.87 6.57 7.03
N GLY A 186 21.94 7.69 7.75
CA GLY A 186 22.27 7.74 9.17
C GLY A 186 21.04 7.71 10.08
N ALA A 187 21.27 8.03 11.35
CA ALA A 187 20.23 8.08 12.36
C ALA A 187 19.23 9.23 12.11
N HIS A 188 19.68 10.36 11.56
CA HIS A 188 18.82 11.50 11.27
C HIS A 188 17.78 11.17 10.18
N GLU A 189 18.22 10.59 9.06
CA GLU A 189 17.33 10.19 7.97
C GLU A 189 16.36 9.09 8.41
N THR A 190 16.83 8.20 9.30
CA THR A 190 16.01 7.16 9.92
C THR A 190 14.90 7.77 10.76
N ALA A 191 15.21 8.72 11.64
CA ALA A 191 14.24 9.40 12.50
C ALA A 191 13.20 10.18 11.68
N GLU A 192 13.63 10.91 10.65
CA GLU A 192 12.71 11.68 9.79
C GLU A 192 11.83 10.79 8.91
N SER A 193 12.36 9.68 8.41
CA SER A 193 11.57 8.67 7.69
C SER A 193 10.59 7.95 8.62
N ALA A 194 10.98 7.69 9.87
CA ALA A 194 10.11 7.09 10.88
C ALA A 194 8.96 8.03 11.26
N ALA A 195 9.23 9.33 11.38
CA ALA A 195 8.19 10.32 11.58
C ALA A 195 7.17 10.31 10.43
N ALA A 196 7.62 10.29 9.17
CA ALA A 196 6.73 10.16 8.02
C ALA A 196 5.93 8.85 8.03
N LEU A 197 6.56 7.72 8.38
CA LEU A 197 5.90 6.42 8.46
C LEU A 197 4.79 6.41 9.51
N ARG A 198 5.00 7.02 10.68
CA ARG A 198 3.96 7.16 11.72
C ARG A 198 2.71 7.86 11.19
N PHE A 199 2.86 8.94 10.42
CA PHE A 199 1.73 9.65 9.82
C PHE A 199 1.07 8.84 8.69
N TYR A 200 1.84 8.18 7.83
CA TYR A 200 1.28 7.30 6.81
C TYR A 200 0.52 6.11 7.40
N ALA A 201 1.00 5.55 8.51
CA ALA A 201 0.38 4.42 9.19
C ALA A 201 -1.06 4.73 9.62
N ILE A 202 -1.36 5.97 10.05
CA ILE A 202 -2.73 6.41 10.40
C ILE A 202 -3.70 6.17 9.23
N GLY A 203 -3.25 6.44 8.00
CA GLY A 203 -4.04 6.28 6.78
C GLY A 203 -4.12 4.85 6.23
N LEU A 204 -3.34 3.90 6.75
CA LEU A 204 -3.23 2.54 6.22
C LEU A 204 -4.58 1.83 6.18
N CYS A 205 -5.34 1.96 7.26
CA CYS A 205 -6.67 1.38 7.41
C CYS A 205 -7.63 1.91 6.33
N GLY A 206 -7.68 3.24 6.16
CA GLY A 206 -8.50 3.89 5.13
C GLY A 206 -8.06 3.51 3.71
N TYR A 207 -6.76 3.46 3.44
CA TYR A 207 -6.20 3.06 2.14
C TYR A 207 -6.57 1.62 1.74
N ALA A 208 -6.48 0.67 2.68
CA ALA A 208 -6.78 -0.72 2.39
C ALA A 208 -8.28 -0.93 2.18
N ALA A 209 -9.10 -0.35 3.06
CA ALA A 209 -10.55 -0.34 2.95
C ALA A 209 -11.04 0.30 1.64
N LEU A 210 -10.42 1.40 1.23
CA LEU A 210 -10.70 2.08 -0.04
C LEU A 210 -10.55 1.12 -1.23
N LYS A 211 -9.49 0.31 -1.28
CA LYS A 211 -9.26 -0.63 -2.40
C LYS A 211 -10.36 -1.70 -2.50
N VAL A 212 -10.79 -2.25 -1.37
CA VAL A 212 -11.90 -3.22 -1.33
C VAL A 212 -13.18 -2.58 -1.86
N LEU A 213 -13.44 -1.35 -1.44
CA LEU A 213 -14.67 -0.65 -1.79
C LEU A 213 -14.71 -0.20 -3.27
N VAL A 214 -13.57 0.26 -3.82
CA VAL A 214 -13.43 0.56 -5.24
C VAL A 214 -13.73 -0.68 -6.10
N ASN A 215 -13.19 -1.84 -5.71
CA ASN A 215 -13.48 -3.09 -6.42
C ASN A 215 -14.96 -3.49 -6.33
N ALA A 216 -15.63 -3.23 -5.20
CA ALA A 216 -17.07 -3.45 -5.08
C ALA A 216 -17.88 -2.54 -6.01
N PHE A 217 -17.50 -1.27 -6.17
CA PHE A 217 -18.13 -0.39 -7.18
C PHE A 217 -17.89 -0.86 -8.61
N TYR A 218 -16.73 -1.45 -8.90
CA TYR A 218 -16.46 -2.05 -10.20
C TYR A 218 -17.28 -3.30 -10.45
N ALA A 219 -17.51 -4.14 -9.43
CA ALA A 219 -18.40 -5.29 -9.50
C ALA A 219 -19.86 -4.89 -9.81
N LEU A 220 -20.29 -3.71 -9.37
CA LEU A 220 -21.62 -3.13 -9.65
C LEU A 220 -21.66 -2.33 -10.97
N GLU A 221 -20.60 -2.38 -11.79
CA GLU A 221 -20.42 -1.59 -13.01
C GLU A 221 -20.48 -0.06 -12.82
N ARG A 222 -20.44 0.43 -11.58
CA ARG A 222 -20.53 1.85 -11.21
C ARG A 222 -19.17 2.54 -11.18
N ARG A 223 -18.44 2.50 -12.29
CA ARG A 223 -17.05 3.01 -12.39
C ARG A 223 -16.93 4.53 -12.23
N ARG A 224 -18.00 5.27 -12.54
CA ARG A 224 -18.03 6.74 -12.44
C ARG A 224 -17.94 7.25 -11.01
N THR A 225 -18.50 6.52 -10.03
CA THR A 225 -18.53 6.97 -8.64
C THR A 225 -17.12 7.02 -8.01
N PRO A 226 -16.30 5.95 -8.05
CA PRO A 226 -14.91 6.02 -7.59
C PRO A 226 -14.08 7.09 -8.31
N MET A 227 -14.30 7.27 -9.61
CA MET A 227 -13.60 8.28 -10.40
C MET A 227 -13.88 9.69 -9.90
N LEU A 228 -15.15 10.08 -9.74
CA LEU A 228 -15.53 11.43 -9.25
C LEU A 228 -15.01 11.70 -7.84
N VAL A 229 -15.10 10.72 -6.94
CA VAL A 229 -14.56 10.88 -5.58
C VAL A 229 -13.03 10.99 -5.61
N SER A 230 -12.34 10.30 -6.52
CA SER A 230 -10.89 10.44 -6.69
C SER A 230 -10.50 11.85 -7.15
N PHE A 231 -11.29 12.50 -8.00
CA PHE A 231 -11.06 13.91 -8.37
C PHE A 231 -11.24 14.86 -7.18
N LEU A 232 -12.29 14.66 -6.38
CA LEU A 232 -12.46 15.40 -5.12
C LEU A 232 -11.28 15.17 -4.16
N ALA A 233 -10.77 13.93 -4.11
CA ALA A 233 -9.62 13.58 -3.29
C ALA A 233 -8.33 14.31 -3.73
N VAL A 234 -8.11 14.52 -5.04
CA VAL A 234 -6.98 15.35 -5.53
C VAL A 234 -7.11 16.80 -5.07
N GLY A 235 -8.32 17.38 -5.17
CA GLY A 235 -8.58 18.74 -4.67
C GLY A 235 -8.34 18.86 -3.16
N LEU A 236 -8.83 17.88 -2.39
CA LEU A 236 -8.59 17.80 -0.95
C LEU A 236 -7.10 17.60 -0.62
N ASN A 237 -6.38 16.79 -1.40
CA ASN A 237 -4.94 16.58 -1.24
C ASN A 237 -4.16 17.86 -1.46
N LEU A 238 -4.49 18.62 -2.50
CA LEU A 238 -3.87 19.92 -2.77
C LEU A 238 -4.12 20.91 -1.63
N ALA A 239 -5.36 21.00 -1.15
CA ALA A 239 -5.73 21.89 -0.04
C ALA A 239 -5.02 21.50 1.26
N LEU A 240 -5.00 20.22 1.61
CA LEU A 240 -4.36 19.74 2.82
C LEU A 240 -2.83 19.84 2.75
N ASN A 241 -2.22 19.53 1.60
CA ASN A 241 -0.79 19.73 1.39
C ASN A 241 -0.44 21.20 1.56
N TRP A 242 -1.14 22.11 0.90
CA TRP A 242 -0.89 23.55 1.04
C TRP A 242 -1.07 24.02 2.48
N THR A 243 -2.14 23.62 3.17
CA THR A 243 -2.39 24.05 4.55
C THR A 243 -1.35 23.48 5.52
N LEU A 244 -1.05 22.19 5.45
CA LEU A 244 -0.13 21.54 6.39
C LEU A 244 1.33 21.91 6.14
N THR A 245 1.74 22.06 4.87
CA THR A 245 3.13 22.39 4.53
C THR A 245 3.38 23.90 4.56
N VAL A 246 2.54 24.72 3.96
CA VAL A 246 2.79 26.17 3.84
C VAL A 246 2.27 26.93 5.06
N ARG A 247 1.06 26.63 5.55
CA ARG A 247 0.46 27.39 6.66
C ARG A 247 0.95 26.95 8.04
N PHE A 248 1.06 25.64 8.26
CA PHE A 248 1.49 25.06 9.55
C PHE A 248 2.99 24.75 9.61
N ASN A 249 3.70 24.75 8.48
CA ASN A 249 5.13 24.46 8.38
C ASN A 249 5.54 23.07 8.93
N TRP A 250 4.69 22.06 8.74
CA TRP A 250 4.95 20.68 9.22
C TRP A 250 5.89 19.87 8.30
N GLY A 251 6.43 20.48 7.25
CA GLY A 251 7.34 19.83 6.32
C GLY A 251 6.77 18.55 5.70
N HIS A 252 7.63 17.52 5.56
CA HIS A 252 7.26 16.21 5.01
C HIS A 252 6.25 15.45 5.86
N ARG A 253 6.25 15.67 7.18
CA ARG A 253 5.26 15.06 8.09
C ARG A 253 3.84 15.50 7.73
N GLY A 254 3.67 16.77 7.34
CA GLY A 254 2.42 17.32 6.82
C GLY A 254 1.95 16.63 5.54
N LEU A 255 2.86 16.32 4.61
CA LEU A 255 2.53 15.60 3.36
C LEU A 255 2.07 14.16 3.64
N ALA A 256 2.74 13.47 4.55
CA ALA A 256 2.36 12.13 4.96
C ALA A 256 0.97 12.11 5.62
N LEU A 257 0.71 13.04 6.54
CA LEU A 257 -0.60 13.17 7.20
C LEU A 257 -1.70 13.57 6.22
N SER A 258 -1.44 14.53 5.32
CA SER A 258 -2.38 14.91 4.26
C SER A 258 -2.80 13.70 3.44
N THR A 259 -1.83 12.88 3.01
CA THR A 259 -2.11 11.67 2.24
C THR A 259 -2.96 10.66 3.04
N ALA A 260 -2.70 10.50 4.33
CA ALA A 260 -3.49 9.65 5.22
C ALA A 260 -4.93 10.15 5.40
N CYS A 261 -5.11 11.45 5.60
CA CYS A 261 -6.40 12.12 5.72
C CYS A 261 -7.20 11.96 4.42
N VAL A 262 -6.61 12.26 3.27
CA VAL A 262 -7.26 12.15 1.95
C VAL A 262 -7.79 10.74 1.71
N ALA A 263 -6.99 9.71 1.99
CA ALA A 263 -7.45 8.34 1.79
C ALA A 263 -8.55 7.92 2.75
N THR A 264 -8.49 8.37 4.00
CA THR A 264 -9.53 8.13 4.99
C THR A 264 -10.83 8.83 4.58
N THR A 265 -10.77 10.09 4.17
CA THR A 265 -11.94 10.84 3.68
C THR A 265 -12.51 10.22 2.41
N ASN A 266 -11.67 9.82 1.46
CA ASN A 266 -12.09 9.14 0.24
C ASN A 266 -12.82 7.82 0.55
N PHE A 267 -12.26 7.02 1.48
CA PHE A 267 -12.92 5.83 1.99
C PHE A 267 -14.28 6.15 2.62
N LEU A 268 -14.37 7.15 3.50
CA LEU A 268 -15.62 7.52 4.17
C LEU A 268 -16.70 7.98 3.19
N ILE A 269 -16.34 8.79 2.18
CA ILE A 269 -17.26 9.23 1.13
C ILE A 269 -17.79 8.03 0.35
N LEU A 270 -16.90 7.16 -0.14
CA LEU A 270 -17.32 5.98 -0.89
C LEU A 270 -18.13 5.01 -0.02
N TYR A 271 -17.82 4.89 1.27
CA TYR A 271 -18.57 4.05 2.20
C TYR A 271 -19.98 4.59 2.42
N ALA A 272 -20.12 5.92 2.56
CA ALA A 272 -21.42 6.57 2.65
C ALA A 272 -22.25 6.39 1.36
N LEU A 273 -21.63 6.51 0.19
CA LEU A 273 -22.28 6.29 -1.11
C LEU A 273 -22.66 4.82 -1.33
N MET A 274 -21.83 3.88 -0.88
CA MET A 274 -22.16 2.46 -0.95
C MET A 274 -23.32 2.12 0.00
N ARG A 275 -23.32 2.70 1.20
CA ARG A 275 -24.40 2.56 2.19
C ARG A 275 -25.71 3.18 1.70
N SER A 276 -25.68 4.31 0.99
CA SER A 276 -26.90 4.86 0.41
C SER A 276 -27.45 3.97 -0.71
N HIS A 277 -26.58 3.24 -1.41
CA HIS A 277 -26.98 2.37 -2.51
C HIS A 277 -27.49 0.98 -2.07
N LEU A 278 -26.80 0.33 -1.12
CA LEU A 278 -27.12 -1.03 -0.65
C LEU A 278 -27.91 -1.07 0.68
N GLY A 279 -28.21 0.11 1.25
CA GLY A 279 -28.78 0.23 2.59
C GLY A 279 -27.74 0.06 3.70
N ARG A 280 -28.16 -0.43 4.88
CA ARG A 280 -27.23 -0.65 6.00
C ARG A 280 -26.11 -1.62 5.57
N LEU A 281 -24.86 -1.46 6.01
CA LEU A 281 -23.77 -2.41 5.71
C LEU A 281 -23.41 -3.19 6.97
N GLU A 282 -24.40 -3.84 7.58
CA GLU A 282 -24.25 -4.52 8.89
C GLU A 282 -23.52 -3.64 9.94
N SER A 283 -23.85 -2.34 9.96
CA SER A 283 -23.05 -1.33 10.66
C SER A 283 -22.89 -1.60 12.16
N ARG A 284 -23.84 -2.31 12.79
CA ARG A 284 -23.72 -2.76 14.20
C ARG A 284 -22.61 -3.79 14.39
N ALA A 285 -22.51 -4.79 13.50
CA ALA A 285 -21.45 -5.79 13.55
C ALA A 285 -20.09 -5.16 13.25
N MET A 286 -20.04 -4.22 12.31
CA MET A 286 -18.81 -3.45 12.03
C MET A 286 -18.36 -2.64 13.25
N LEU A 287 -19.27 -1.89 13.89
CA LEU A 287 -18.97 -1.11 15.09
C LEU A 287 -18.54 -1.99 16.28
N ALA A 288 -19.22 -3.12 16.49
CA ALA A 288 -18.84 -4.09 17.52
C ALA A 288 -17.46 -4.71 17.27
N LEU A 289 -17.11 -4.97 16.00
CA LEU A 289 -15.77 -5.43 15.65
C LEU A 289 -14.73 -4.33 15.86
N LEU A 290 -15.03 -3.08 15.47
CA LEU A 290 -14.11 -1.95 15.69
C LEU A 290 -13.84 -1.70 17.18
N SER A 291 -14.85 -1.81 18.05
CA SER A 291 -14.66 -1.66 19.49
C SER A 291 -13.83 -2.80 20.10
N LYS A 292 -14.09 -4.05 19.70
CA LYS A 292 -13.25 -5.20 20.10
C LYS A 292 -11.82 -5.07 19.57
N LEU A 293 -11.65 -4.62 18.32
CA LEU A 293 -10.35 -4.36 17.72
C LEU A 293 -9.60 -3.26 18.43
N ALA A 294 -10.27 -2.20 18.87
CA ALA A 294 -9.65 -1.14 19.66
C ALA A 294 -9.05 -1.70 20.97
N LEU A 295 -9.79 -2.58 21.66
CA LEU A 295 -9.30 -3.24 22.88
C LEU A 295 -8.12 -4.18 22.60
N ALA A 296 -8.22 -5.07 21.60
CA ALA A 296 -7.11 -5.96 21.21
C ALA A 296 -5.87 -5.17 20.74
N SER A 297 -6.10 -4.05 20.05
CA SER A 297 -5.06 -3.14 19.58
C SER A 297 -4.37 -2.40 20.72
N ALA A 298 -5.06 -2.11 21.83
CA ALA A 298 -4.44 -1.56 23.03
C ALA A 298 -3.46 -2.55 23.65
N VAL A 299 -3.80 -3.85 23.67
CA VAL A 299 -2.89 -4.91 24.11
C VAL A 299 -1.67 -5.01 23.19
N LEU A 300 -1.86 -4.93 21.87
CA LEU A 300 -0.76 -4.89 20.91
C LEU A 300 0.14 -3.67 21.11
N LEU A 301 -0.45 -2.50 21.35
CA LEU A 301 0.27 -1.26 21.60
C LEU A 301 1.15 -1.41 22.85
N LEU A 302 0.58 -1.92 23.95
CA LEU A 302 1.32 -2.16 25.19
C LEU A 302 2.43 -3.19 25.01
N ALA A 303 2.16 -4.30 24.33
CA ALA A 303 3.16 -5.34 24.06
C ALA A 303 4.30 -4.82 23.17
N SER A 304 3.97 -4.03 22.14
CA SER A 304 4.95 -3.42 21.24
C SER A 304 5.77 -2.36 21.96
N TRP A 305 5.15 -1.57 22.82
CA TRP A 305 5.81 -0.55 23.62
C TRP A 305 6.72 -1.17 24.68
N ALA A 306 6.27 -2.20 25.39
CA ALA A 306 7.09 -2.95 26.34
C ALA A 306 8.26 -3.65 25.63
N GLY A 307 8.01 -4.28 24.48
CA GLY A 307 9.08 -4.86 23.65
C GLY A 307 10.09 -3.80 23.19
N ALA A 308 9.62 -2.62 22.79
CA ALA A 308 10.48 -1.51 22.42
C ALA A 308 11.31 -0.98 23.61
N HIS A 309 10.74 -0.93 24.81
CA HIS A 309 11.42 -0.40 25.98
C HIS A 309 12.39 -1.39 26.63
N PHE A 310 12.05 -2.68 26.68
CA PHE A 310 12.87 -3.70 27.37
C PHE A 310 13.83 -4.44 26.44
N LEU A 311 13.39 -4.84 25.25
CA LEU A 311 14.19 -5.67 24.33
C LEU A 311 14.98 -4.82 23.32
N LEU A 312 14.51 -3.61 23.03
CA LEU A 312 15.14 -2.67 22.11
C LEU A 312 15.79 -1.48 22.83
N ALA A 313 16.00 -1.54 24.16
CA ALA A 313 16.65 -0.45 24.92
C ALA A 313 18.01 -0.03 24.33
N ASP A 314 18.84 -1.01 23.93
CA ASP A 314 20.17 -0.78 23.35
C ASP A 314 20.20 -0.85 21.81
N TRP A 315 19.06 -0.69 21.14
CA TRP A 315 18.94 -0.90 19.68
C TRP A 315 19.89 -0.05 18.82
N ALA A 316 20.34 1.09 19.34
CA ALA A 316 21.27 2.00 18.68
C ALA A 316 22.71 1.45 18.66
N VAL A 317 23.08 0.58 19.61
CA VAL A 317 24.44 0.05 19.78
C VAL A 317 24.55 -1.40 19.30
N GLN A 318 23.42 -2.09 19.11
CA GLN A 318 23.40 -3.48 18.64
C GLN A 318 23.90 -3.64 17.21
N SER A 319 24.70 -4.69 16.99
CA SER A 319 25.07 -5.17 15.66
C SER A 319 23.84 -5.59 14.83
N PHE A 320 23.96 -5.62 13.50
CA PHE A 320 22.86 -5.87 12.56
C PHE A 320 22.05 -7.15 12.86
N TRP A 321 22.71 -8.29 13.08
CA TRP A 321 22.03 -9.56 13.31
C TRP A 321 21.22 -9.62 14.63
N PRO A 322 21.79 -9.24 15.80
CA PRO A 322 21.04 -9.09 17.04
C PRO A 322 19.85 -8.13 16.91
N LYS A 323 20.04 -7.02 16.20
CA LYS A 323 19.00 -6.01 15.96
C LYS A 323 17.84 -6.56 15.11
N CYS A 324 18.15 -7.35 14.08
CA CYS A 324 17.15 -8.06 13.29
C CYS A 324 16.36 -9.06 14.15
N LEU A 325 17.06 -9.84 14.98
CA LEU A 325 16.43 -10.87 15.81
C LEU A 325 15.54 -10.28 16.90
N SER A 326 16.00 -9.24 17.59
CA SER A 326 15.22 -8.54 18.62
C SER A 326 13.97 -7.88 18.03
N LEU A 327 14.10 -7.23 16.87
CA LEU A 327 12.95 -6.68 16.14
C LEU A 327 11.96 -7.77 15.72
N ALA A 328 12.45 -8.86 15.13
CA ALA A 328 11.60 -9.98 14.72
C ALA A 328 10.86 -10.60 15.91
N LEU A 329 11.54 -10.78 17.04
CA LEU A 329 10.96 -11.28 18.28
C LEU A 329 9.84 -10.35 18.78
N VAL A 330 10.08 -9.04 18.84
CA VAL A 330 9.07 -8.06 19.27
C VAL A 330 7.85 -8.08 18.34
N ILE A 331 8.05 -8.15 17.01
CA ILE A 331 6.95 -8.23 16.04
C ILE A 331 6.13 -9.52 16.24
N VAL A 332 6.79 -10.66 16.41
CA VAL A 332 6.12 -11.96 16.61
C VAL A 332 5.36 -11.98 17.93
N LEU A 333 5.95 -11.50 19.03
CA LEU A 333 5.29 -11.42 20.33
C LEU A 333 4.09 -10.46 20.31
N ALA A 334 4.23 -9.28 19.70
CA ALA A 334 3.13 -8.33 19.57
C ALA A 334 1.99 -8.88 18.70
N ALA A 335 2.32 -9.54 17.59
CA ALA A 335 1.34 -10.20 16.74
C ALA A 335 0.62 -11.34 17.49
N ALA A 336 1.36 -12.18 18.21
CA ALA A 336 0.80 -13.25 19.02
C ALA A 336 -0.15 -12.69 20.10
N ALA A 337 0.27 -11.68 20.86
CA ALA A 337 -0.55 -11.02 21.86
C ALA A 337 -1.86 -10.45 21.28
N PHE A 338 -1.79 -9.87 20.08
CA PHE A 338 -2.97 -9.41 19.35
C PHE A 338 -3.90 -10.56 18.96
N PHE A 339 -3.39 -11.63 18.33
CA PHE A 339 -4.24 -12.74 17.91
C PHE A 339 -4.85 -13.49 19.09
N VAL A 340 -4.13 -13.63 20.20
CA VAL A 340 -4.67 -14.24 21.43
C VAL A 340 -5.77 -13.36 22.04
N SER A 341 -5.53 -12.06 22.19
CA SER A 341 -6.54 -11.14 22.74
C SER A 341 -7.76 -11.01 21.82
N ALA A 342 -7.56 -10.96 20.50
CA ALA A 342 -8.63 -10.94 19.51
C ALA A 342 -9.46 -12.24 19.53
N SER A 343 -8.82 -13.39 19.76
CA SER A 343 -9.50 -14.68 19.94
C SER A 343 -10.31 -14.71 21.24
N ALA A 344 -9.73 -14.22 22.35
CA ALA A 344 -10.40 -14.14 23.65
C ALA A 344 -11.63 -13.21 23.64
N LEU A 345 -11.57 -12.13 22.86
CA LEU A 345 -12.71 -11.21 22.65
C LEU A 345 -13.79 -11.78 21.71
N GLY A 346 -13.61 -13.00 21.21
CA GLY A 346 -14.57 -13.68 20.34
C GLY A 346 -14.76 -13.00 18.99
N ILE A 347 -13.68 -12.53 18.37
CA ILE A 347 -13.72 -12.02 16.99
C ILE A 347 -13.80 -13.24 16.04
N GLY A 348 -14.97 -13.45 15.44
CA GLY A 348 -15.25 -14.61 14.58
C GLY A 348 -14.31 -14.68 13.37
N GLU A 349 -13.92 -13.53 12.85
CA GLU A 349 -13.03 -13.37 11.70
C GLU A 349 -11.62 -13.91 11.95
N VAL A 350 -11.14 -13.94 13.20
CA VAL A 350 -9.84 -14.53 13.56
C VAL A 350 -9.84 -16.03 13.29
N HIS A 351 -10.95 -16.71 13.57
CA HIS A 351 -11.10 -18.14 13.32
C HIS A 351 -11.11 -18.45 11.82
N GLU A 352 -11.62 -17.55 10.98
CA GLU A 352 -11.58 -17.72 9.52
C GLU A 352 -10.14 -17.70 8.99
N ILE A 353 -9.33 -16.75 9.49
CA ILE A 353 -7.91 -16.64 9.14
C ILE A 353 -7.15 -17.89 9.61
N ALA A 354 -7.36 -18.31 10.86
CA ALA A 354 -6.69 -19.49 11.41
C ALA A 354 -7.00 -20.76 10.59
N ARG A 355 -8.27 -20.96 10.20
CA ARG A 355 -8.67 -22.07 9.34
C ARG A 355 -8.06 -21.97 7.94
N ALA A 356 -7.97 -20.78 7.36
CA ALA A 356 -7.36 -20.57 6.05
C ALA A 356 -5.86 -20.93 6.06
N VAL A 357 -5.13 -20.53 7.12
CA VAL A 357 -3.71 -20.86 7.30
C VAL A 357 -3.53 -22.37 7.50
N GLN A 358 -4.31 -23.00 8.38
CA GLN A 358 -4.26 -24.45 8.61
C GLN A 358 -4.53 -25.26 7.33
N ARG A 359 -5.49 -24.83 6.50
CA ARG A 359 -5.80 -25.47 5.22
C ARG A 359 -4.64 -25.39 4.22
N ARG A 360 -3.85 -24.30 4.24
CA ARG A 360 -2.65 -24.18 3.38
C ARG A 360 -1.51 -25.05 3.88
N LEU A 361 -1.26 -25.07 5.20
CA LEU A 361 -0.21 -25.90 5.78
C LEU A 361 -0.46 -27.39 5.53
N ARG A 362 -1.71 -27.86 5.64
CA ARG A 362 -2.10 -29.24 5.30
C ARG A 362 -2.03 -29.61 3.81
N ARG A 363 -1.85 -28.63 2.91
CA ARG A 363 -1.66 -28.88 1.47
C ARG A 363 -0.19 -28.79 1.06
N ALA A 364 0.67 -28.28 1.94
CA ALA A 364 2.09 -28.06 1.68
C ALA A 364 2.99 -29.09 2.39
N GLY A 365 2.50 -29.76 3.43
CA GLY A 365 3.01 -31.04 3.92
C GLY A 365 2.16 -32.17 3.38
#